data_AF-D5BRY3-F1
#
_entry.id   AF-D5BRY3-F1
#
_cell.length_a   1.000
_cell.length_b   1.000
_cell.length_c   1.000
_cell.angle_alpha   90.00
_cell.angle_beta   90.00
_cell.angle_gamma   90.00
#
_symmetry.space_group_name_H-M   'P 1'
#
loop_
_entity.id
_entity.type
_entity.pdbx_description
1 polymer ?
#
loop_
_entity_poly.entity_id
_entity_poly.type
_entity_poly.pdbx_seq_one_letter_code
_entity_poly.pdbx_strand_id
1 'polypeptide(L)'
;MESGFSTIVLIMDYLMGAAMWTLIGRFGMSLFVAENSDFFFMKAFIKITNPMLKAMHRLTPPFLIDRMKPLYVAWFLYMIRFYIMPAVLGYDVMGMLSFPLESNIALIIYDFGQIFR
;
A
#
# COMPACT_ATOMS: atom_id res chain seq x y z
N MET A 1 -11.76 27.55 5.64
CA MET A 1 -11.23 26.57 4.67
C MET A 1 -9.86 26.15 5.15
N GLU A 2 -9.81 25.20 6.09
CA GLU A 2 -8.66 24.36 6.41
C GLU A 2 -9.24 23.14 7.13
N SER A 3 -9.81 22.20 6.38
CA SER A 3 -9.97 20.84 6.90
C SER A 3 -8.63 20.14 6.72
N GLY A 4 -7.59 20.67 7.37
CA GLY A 4 -6.29 20.02 7.42
C GLY A 4 -6.50 18.66 8.04
N PHE A 5 -6.31 17.60 7.26
CA PHE A 5 -6.31 16.24 7.79
C PHE A 5 -5.41 16.23 9.03
N SER A 6 -5.90 15.66 10.13
CA SER A 6 -5.09 15.55 11.34
C SER A 6 -3.75 14.89 10.98
N THR A 7 -2.64 15.44 11.46
CA THR A 7 -1.29 14.90 11.21
C THR A 7 -1.21 13.40 11.52
N ILE A 8 -2.00 12.93 12.50
CA ILE A 8 -2.09 11.51 12.86
C ILE A 8 -2.69 10.66 11.73
N VAL A 9 -3.71 11.17 11.04
CA VAL A 9 -4.40 10.49 9.93
C VAL A 9 -3.45 10.41 8.74
N LEU A 10 -2.71 11.49 8.47
CA LEU A 10 -1.67 11.52 7.44
C LEU A 10 -0.57 10.48 7.70
N ILE A 11 -0.02 10.45 8.92
CA ILE A 11 1.01 9.47 9.27
C ILE A 11 0.48 8.03 9.13
N MET A 12 -0.74 7.78 9.58
CA MET A 12 -1.38 6.47 9.44
C MET A 12 -1.58 6.08 7.98
N ASP A 13 -2.05 7.00 7.13
CA ASP A 13 -2.21 6.75 5.70
C ASP A 13 -0.88 6.42 5.02
N TYR A 14 0.18 7.17 5.32
CA TYR A 14 1.52 6.91 4.78
C TYR A 14 2.06 5.55 5.21
N LEU A 15 1.89 5.16 6.49
CA LEU A 15 2.30 3.86 6.98
C LEU A 15 1.53 2.73 6.28
N MET A 16 0.22 2.87 6.16
CA MET A 16 -0.62 1.91 5.45
C MET A 16 -0.29 1.84 3.96
N GLY A 17 0.02 2.97 3.33
CA GLY A 17 0.42 3.06 1.93
C GLY A 17 1.77 2.37 1.70
N ALA A 18 2.77 2.63 2.53
CA ALA A 18 4.06 1.95 2.47
C ALA A 18 3.92 0.43 2.68
N ALA A 19 3.05 0.02 3.61
CA ALA A 19 2.74 -1.38 3.88
C ALA A 19 2.04 -2.07 2.68
N MET A 20 1.12 -1.36 2.02
CA MET A 20 0.45 -1.84 0.80
C MET A 20 1.46 -1.99 -0.36
N TRP A 21 2.27 -0.97 -0.61
CA TRP A 21 3.26 -0.98 -1.69
C TRP A 21 4.35 -2.03 -1.49
N THR A 22 4.77 -2.30 -0.25
CA THR A 22 5.72 -3.39 0.03
C THR A 22 5.13 -4.77 -0.22
N LEU A 23 3.83 -4.98 0.05
CA LEU A 23 3.13 -6.22 -0.31
C LEU A 23 2.98 -6.39 -1.84
N ILE A 24 2.65 -5.31 -2.55
CA ILE A 24 2.63 -5.31 -4.03
C ILE A 24 4.03 -5.63 -4.57
N GLY A 25 5.08 -5.01 -3.99
CA GLY A 25 6.46 -5.31 -4.32
C GLY A 25 6.83 -6.77 -4.06
N ARG A 26 6.42 -7.36 -2.93
CA ARG A 26 6.59 -8.78 -2.63
C ARG A 26 5.95 -9.68 -3.69
N PHE A 27 4.73 -9.35 -4.11
CA PHE A 27 4.06 -10.06 -5.21
C PHE A 27 4.85 -9.93 -6.51
N GLY A 28 5.21 -8.71 -6.91
CA GLY A 28 6.00 -8.46 -8.13
C GLY A 28 7.31 -9.23 -8.12
N MET A 29 8.04 -9.22 -7.00
CA MET A 29 9.27 -9.99 -6.83
C MET A 29 9.06 -11.49 -7.00
N SER A 30 7.95 -12.04 -6.49
CA SER A 30 7.61 -13.47 -6.61
C SER A 30 7.31 -13.92 -8.04
N LEU A 31 7.05 -12.98 -8.96
CA LEU A 31 6.87 -13.28 -10.39
C LEU A 31 8.20 -13.54 -11.09
N PHE A 32 9.26 -12.82 -10.70
CA PHE A 32 10.57 -12.89 -11.36
C PHE A 32 11.56 -13.81 -10.65
N VAL A 33 11.40 -13.97 -9.33
CA VAL A 33 12.34 -14.70 -8.49
C VAL A 33 11.57 -15.66 -7.60
N ALA A 34 12.07 -16.90 -7.49
CA ALA A 34 11.48 -17.90 -6.61
C ALA A 34 11.53 -17.46 -5.14
N GLU A 35 10.49 -17.76 -4.37
CA GLU A 35 10.37 -17.30 -2.98
C GLU A 35 11.43 -17.89 -2.05
N ASN A 36 12.03 -19.02 -2.41
CA ASN A 36 13.13 -19.67 -1.70
C ASN A 36 14.52 -19.19 -2.15
N SER A 37 14.59 -18.18 -3.03
CA SER A 37 15.86 -17.65 -3.52
C SER A 37 16.67 -16.99 -2.40
N ASP A 38 18.00 -17.19 -2.43
CA ASP A 38 18.93 -16.54 -1.52
C ASP A 38 19.11 -15.03 -1.77
N PHE A 39 18.43 -14.48 -2.76
CA PHE A 39 18.51 -13.08 -3.14
C PHE A 39 18.16 -12.14 -1.97
N PHE A 40 19.05 -11.18 -1.71
CA PHE A 40 18.95 -10.25 -0.58
C PHE A 40 17.60 -9.52 -0.52
N PHE A 41 17.16 -8.93 -1.64
CA PHE A 41 15.90 -8.19 -1.67
C PHE A 41 14.70 -9.10 -1.42
N MET A 42 14.73 -10.34 -1.91
CA MET A 42 13.68 -11.31 -1.67
C MET A 42 13.53 -11.58 -0.16
N LYS A 43 14.65 -11.82 0.53
CA LYS A 43 14.66 -12.03 2.00
C LYS A 43 14.14 -10.81 2.75
N ALA A 44 14.49 -9.59 2.32
CA ALA A 44 13.99 -8.37 2.93
C ALA A 44 12.46 -8.25 2.78
N PHE A 45 11.92 -8.45 1.57
CA PHE A 45 10.47 -8.43 1.33
C PHE A 45 9.75 -9.50 2.16
N ILE A 46 10.27 -10.73 2.22
CA ILE A 46 9.71 -11.81 3.06
C ILE A 46 9.65 -11.39 4.52
N LYS A 47 10.75 -10.87 5.06
CA LYS A 47 10.85 -10.49 6.48
C LYS A 47 9.85 -9.41 6.86
N ILE A 48 9.62 -8.44 5.97
CA ILE A 48 8.70 -7.32 6.20
C ILE A 48 7.24 -7.77 6.02
N THR A 49 6.95 -8.56 4.99
CA THR A 49 5.56 -8.89 4.62
C THR A 49 4.98 -10.10 5.36
N ASN A 50 5.80 -11.08 5.78
CA ASN A 50 5.33 -12.28 6.49
C ASN A 50 4.53 -11.98 7.77
N PRO A 51 4.94 -11.05 8.65
CA PRO A 51 4.13 -10.65 9.80
C PRO A 51 2.72 -10.17 9.40
N MET A 52 2.62 -9.40 8.32
CA MET A 52 1.34 -8.89 7.82
C MET A 52 0.46 -10.01 7.25
N LEU A 53 1.07 -10.93 6.48
CA LEU A 53 0.37 -12.11 5.96
C LEU A 53 -0.13 -13.02 7.08
N LYS A 54 0.67 -13.18 8.14
CA LYS A 54 0.30 -13.97 9.32
C LYS A 54 -0.86 -13.34 10.08
N ALA A 55 -0.86 -12.02 10.25
CA ALA A 55 -1.98 -11.30 10.86
C ALA A 55 -3.28 -11.48 10.06
N MET A 56 -3.19 -11.49 8.73
CA MET A 56 -4.33 -11.62 7.83
C MET A 56 -4.69 -13.06 7.48
N HIS A 57 -3.95 -14.07 7.95
CA HIS A 57 -4.16 -15.48 7.62
C HIS A 57 -5.60 -15.95 7.88
N ARG A 58 -6.28 -15.38 8.89
CA ARG A 58 -7.67 -15.71 9.20
C ARG A 58 -8.66 -15.23 8.13
N LEU A 59 -8.36 -14.09 7.51
CA LEU A 59 -9.16 -13.47 6.45
C LEU A 59 -8.78 -14.00 5.07
N THR A 60 -7.53 -14.44 4.88
CA THR A 60 -7.05 -15.00 3.62
C THR A 60 -7.70 -16.36 3.34
N PRO A 61 -8.41 -16.53 2.22
CA PRO A 61 -9.03 -17.80 1.90
C PRO A 61 -7.99 -18.86 1.50
N PRO A 62 -8.20 -20.14 1.86
CA PRO A 62 -7.22 -21.20 1.62
C PRO A 62 -7.07 -21.60 0.15
N PHE A 63 -8.06 -21.29 -0.70
CA PHE A 63 -7.99 -21.57 -2.14
C PHE A 63 -7.06 -20.62 -2.90
N LEU A 64 -6.63 -19.52 -2.26
CA LEU A 64 -5.79 -18.52 -2.90
C LEU A 64 -4.37 -19.06 -3.04
N ILE A 65 -3.83 -18.98 -4.26
CA ILE A 65 -2.45 -19.36 -4.58
C ILE A 65 -1.50 -18.57 -3.67
N ASP A 66 -0.48 -19.23 -3.12
CA ASP A 66 0.46 -18.63 -2.15
C ASP A 66 1.05 -17.30 -2.63
N ARG A 67 1.47 -17.26 -3.91
CA ARG A 67 1.99 -16.05 -4.55
C ARG A 67 0.99 -14.89 -4.56
N MET A 68 -0.31 -15.14 -4.62
CA MET A 68 -1.35 -14.10 -4.65
C MET A 68 -1.70 -13.55 -3.28
N LYS A 69 -1.32 -14.21 -2.18
CA LYS A 69 -1.65 -13.79 -0.81
C LYS A 69 -1.19 -12.35 -0.48
N PRO A 70 0.04 -11.91 -0.84
CA PRO A 70 0.45 -10.52 -0.63
C PRO A 70 -0.45 -9.51 -1.33
N LEU A 71 -0.88 -9.80 -2.56
CA LEU A 71 -1.76 -8.92 -3.32
C LEU A 71 -3.15 -8.85 -2.68
N TYR A 72 -3.67 -9.98 -2.21
CA TYR A 72 -4.94 -10.03 -1.47
C TYR A 72 -4.90 -9.17 -0.20
N VAL A 73 -3.82 -9.25 0.58
CA VAL A 73 -3.66 -8.41 1.78
C VAL A 73 -3.48 -6.93 1.42
N ALA A 74 -2.73 -6.62 0.36
CA ALA A 74 -2.60 -5.25 -0.14
C ALA A 74 -3.95 -4.65 -0.53
N TRP A 75 -4.84 -5.45 -1.13
CA TRP A 75 -6.19 -5.01 -1.45
C TRP A 75 -7.02 -4.64 -0.20
N PHE A 76 -6.88 -5.34 0.92
CA PHE A 76 -7.53 -4.92 2.17
C PHE A 76 -6.99 -3.59 2.69
N LEU A 77 -5.66 -3.38 2.63
CA LEU A 77 -5.07 -2.11 3.01
C LEU A 77 -5.60 -0.97 2.13
N TYR A 78 -5.75 -1.23 0.83
CA TYR A 78 -6.41 -0.30 -0.09
C TYR A 78 -7.86 -0.01 0.34
N MET A 79 -8.67 -1.04 0.62
CA MET A 79 -10.06 -0.85 1.07
C MET A 79 -10.13 -0.04 2.36
N ILE A 80 -9.23 -0.30 3.32
CA ILE A 80 -9.20 0.45 4.57
C ILE A 80 -8.83 1.91 4.32
N ARG A 81 -7.80 2.16 3.50
CA ARG A 81 -7.32 3.51 3.20
C ARG A 81 -8.37 4.35 2.48
N PHE A 82 -9.00 3.83 1.43
CA PHE A 82 -9.82 4.65 0.53
C PHE A 82 -11.32 4.56 0.78
N TYR A 83 -11.80 3.57 1.53
CA TYR A 83 -13.24 3.38 1.78
C TYR A 83 -13.59 3.40 3.27
N ILE A 84 -12.85 2.70 4.12
CA ILE A 84 -13.20 2.61 5.55
C ILE A 84 -12.76 3.87 6.31
N MET A 85 -11.50 4.26 6.21
CA MET A 85 -10.96 5.46 6.86
C MET A 85 -11.76 6.73 6.52
N PRO A 86 -12.14 7.02 5.24
CA PRO A 86 -12.95 8.20 4.94
C PRO A 86 -14.34 8.11 5.57
N ALA A 87 -14.98 6.94 5.45
CA ALA A 87 -16.31 6.73 6.02
C ALA A 87 -16.34 6.91 7.55
N VAL A 88 -15.31 6.42 8.26
CA VAL A 88 -15.21 6.55 9.72
C VAL A 88 -14.90 7.99 10.15
N LEU A 89 -14.08 8.71 9.38
CA LEU A 89 -13.67 10.08 9.69
C LEU A 89 -14.63 11.16 9.16
N GLY A 90 -15.64 10.77 8.38
CA GLY A 90 -16.60 11.68 7.77
C GLY A 90 -16.06 12.48 6.57
N TYR A 91 -15.00 11.99 5.92
CA TYR A 91 -14.48 12.58 4.68
C TYR A 91 -15.21 11.97 3.48
N ASP A 92 -15.58 12.81 2.50
CA ASP A 92 -16.11 12.32 1.22
C ASP A 92 -15.05 11.50 0.48
N VAL A 93 -15.49 10.38 -0.13
CA VAL A 93 -14.64 9.44 -0.89
C VAL A 93 -13.80 10.17 -1.95
N MET A 94 -14.38 11.21 -2.56
CA MET A 94 -13.71 12.02 -3.58
C MET A 94 -12.67 13.00 -3.01
N GLY A 95 -12.84 13.45 -1.76
CA GLY A 95 -11.85 14.26 -1.05
C GLY A 95 -10.61 13.47 -0.59
N MET A 96 -10.67 12.13 -0.67
CA MET A 96 -9.61 11.24 -0.21
C MET A 96 -8.84 10.54 -1.35
N LEU A 97 -9.42 10.42 -2.55
CA LEU A 97 -8.65 10.05 -3.75
C LEU A 97 -7.59 11.10 -4.10
N SER A 98 -7.73 12.33 -3.61
CA SER A 98 -6.72 13.39 -3.60
C SER A 98 -5.85 13.36 -2.34
N PHE A 99 -5.44 12.18 -1.86
CA PHE A 99 -4.53 12.09 -0.72
C PHE A 99 -3.26 12.90 -0.99
N PRO A 100 -2.69 13.58 0.02
CA PRO A 100 -1.50 14.41 -0.16
C PRO A 100 -0.33 13.63 -0.75
N LEU A 101 -0.16 12.34 -0.46
CA LEU A 101 0.90 11.52 -1.07
C LEU A 101 0.75 11.44 -2.60
N GLU A 102 -0.43 11.06 -3.10
CA GLU A 102 -0.68 10.90 -4.54
C GLU A 102 -0.59 12.25 -5.24
N SER A 103 -1.16 13.31 -4.66
CA SER A 103 -1.00 14.68 -5.17
C SER A 103 0.45 15.17 -5.14
N ASN A 104 1.22 14.87 -4.09
CA ASN A 104 2.64 15.23 -4.00
C ASN A 104 3.48 14.45 -5.02
N ILE A 105 3.24 13.15 -5.19
CA ILE A 105 3.93 12.35 -6.21
C ILE A 105 3.56 12.85 -7.61
N ALA A 106 2.28 13.15 -7.86
CA ALA A 106 1.83 13.71 -9.13
C ALA A 106 2.44 15.09 -9.42
N LEU A 107 2.53 15.97 -8.41
CA LEU A 107 3.21 17.28 -8.52
C LEU A 107 4.70 17.11 -8.81
N ILE A 108 5.38 16.22 -8.08
CA ILE A 108 6.80 15.93 -8.34
C ILE A 108 7.01 15.40 -9.76
N ILE A 109 6.16 14.48 -10.23
CA ILE A 109 6.23 13.95 -11.60
C ILE A 109 5.95 15.05 -12.63
N TYR A 110 4.96 15.91 -12.37
CA TYR A 110 4.60 17.03 -13.23
C TYR A 110 5.74 18.06 -13.34
N ASP A 111 6.31 18.48 -12.21
CA ASP A 111 7.44 19.41 -12.16
C ASP A 111 8.67 18.81 -12.84
N PHE A 112 8.93 17.51 -12.63
CA PHE A 112 10.02 16.82 -13.30
C PHE A 112 9.82 16.77 -14.82
N GLY A 113 8.58 16.57 -15.29
CA GLY A 113 8.24 16.59 -16.71
C GLY A 113 8.37 17.98 -17.37
N GLN A 114 8.17 19.06 -16.61
CA GLN A 114 8.35 20.44 -17.09
C GLN A 114 9.82 20.79 -17.36
N ILE A 115 10.76 20.16 -16.64
CA ILE A 115 12.22 20.40 -16.81
C ILE A 115 12.73 19.96 -18.19
N PHE A 116 12.07 18.99 -18.83
CA PHE A 116 12.46 18.46 -20.15
C PHE A 116 11.73 19.12 -21.32
N ARG A 117 11.00 20.21 -21.09
CA ARG A 117 10.23 20.93 -22.11
C ARG A 117 10.82 22.29 -22.47
#